data_AF-A0A818L6N7-F1
#
_entry.id   AF-A0A818L6N7-F1
#
_cell.length_a   1.000
_cell.length_b   1.000
_cell.length_c   1.000
_cell.angle_alpha   90.00
_cell.angle_beta   90.00
_cell.angle_gamma   90.00
#
_symmetry.space_group_name_H-M   'P 1'
#
loop_
_entity.id
_entity.type
_entity.pdbx_description
1 polymer ?
#
loop_
_entity_poly.entity_id
_entity_poly.type
_entity_poly.pdbx_seq_one_letter_code
_entity_poly.pdbx_strand_id
1 'polypeptide(L)'
;MENYYPEVLSQSIILNAPWIFYGCWAIVSKWLDPTIRDEIKFVRNEVELAQYIDPSGFPKRLNGTQPDFEYIPPTADDESMIAAIRADVQGKANAQTVHQEAARHYLNVTVRWARDDTSSNLLAERAMAAKQLRNAFETLVPYISTRTHYHRIEAIKEQIFQDTYDQICASIANHI
;
A
#
# COMPACT_ATOMS: atom_id res chain seq x y z
N MET A 1 -9.80 2.20 19.16
CA MET A 1 -10.31 2.51 17.81
C MET A 1 -11.41 3.55 17.87
N GLU A 2 -12.41 3.43 18.75
CA GLU A 2 -13.52 4.41 18.93
C GLU A 2 -13.08 5.89 18.99
N ASN A 3 -12.06 6.25 19.77
CA ASN A 3 -11.64 7.66 19.92
C ASN A 3 -10.79 8.22 18.77
N TYR A 4 -10.28 7.37 17.88
CA TYR A 4 -9.32 7.78 16.83
C TYR A 4 -9.84 7.56 15.40
N TYR A 5 -10.85 6.71 15.20
CA TYR A 5 -11.48 6.43 13.91
C TYR A 5 -12.99 6.17 14.06
N PRO A 6 -13.78 7.17 14.49
CA PRO A 6 -15.24 7.03 14.53
C PRO A 6 -15.77 6.72 13.11
N GLU A 7 -16.73 5.80 13.00
CA GLU A 7 -17.46 5.45 11.75
C GLU A 7 -16.68 4.72 10.64
N VAL A 8 -15.47 4.19 10.91
CA VAL A 8 -14.69 3.48 9.86
C VAL A 8 -15.02 1.98 9.79
N LEU A 9 -15.56 1.41 10.87
CA LEU A 9 -15.99 0.02 10.90
C LEU A 9 -17.47 -0.05 10.53
N SER A 10 -17.80 -0.62 9.38
CA SER A 10 -19.20 -0.76 8.95
C SER A 10 -19.79 -2.10 9.36
N GLN A 11 -18.98 -3.17 9.32
CA GLN A 11 -19.39 -4.51 9.70
C GLN A 11 -18.17 -5.36 10.05
N SER A 12 -18.27 -6.16 11.11
CA SER A 12 -17.28 -7.16 11.50
C SER A 12 -17.94 -8.53 11.61
N ILE A 13 -17.41 -9.53 10.91
CA ILE A 13 -18.02 -10.86 10.87
C ILE A 13 -17.06 -11.87 11.47
N ILE A 14 -17.51 -12.57 12.51
CA ILE A 14 -16.77 -13.63 13.17
C ILE A 14 -17.35 -14.96 12.72
N LEU A 15 -16.60 -15.67 11.88
CA LEU A 15 -16.97 -16.98 11.34
C LEU A 15 -16.52 -18.11 12.27
N ASN A 16 -17.40 -19.10 12.47
CA ASN A 16 -17.15 -20.34 13.20
C ASN A 16 -16.60 -20.10 14.61
N ALA A 17 -17.18 -19.13 15.33
CA ALA A 17 -16.79 -18.83 16.70
C ALA A 17 -17.10 -20.02 17.64
N PRO A 18 -16.12 -20.50 18.43
CA PRO A 18 -16.36 -21.58 19.37
C PRO A 18 -17.33 -21.12 20.47
N TRP A 19 -18.07 -22.06 21.08
CA TRP A 19 -19.13 -21.73 22.05
C TRP A 19 -18.64 -20.89 23.25
N ILE A 20 -17.38 -21.06 23.66
CA ILE A 20 -16.76 -20.28 24.73
C ILE A 20 -16.62 -18.79 24.37
N PHE A 21 -16.52 -18.46 23.08
CA PHE A 21 -16.39 -17.09 22.60
C PHE A 21 -17.61 -16.25 22.97
N TYR A 22 -18.82 -16.83 22.99
CA TYR A 22 -20.03 -16.12 23.42
C TYR A 22 -19.95 -15.67 24.89
N GLY A 23 -19.28 -16.45 25.75
CA GLY A 23 -19.03 -16.08 27.15
C GLY A 23 -18.09 -14.88 27.26
N CYS A 24 -16.97 -14.91 26.53
CA CYS A 24 -16.05 -13.77 26.46
C CYS A 24 -16.71 -12.52 25.86
N TRP A 25 -17.51 -12.71 24.80
CA TRP A 25 -18.24 -11.64 24.13
C TRP A 25 -19.24 -10.94 25.06
N ALA A 26 -19.92 -11.67 25.95
CA ALA A 26 -20.83 -11.08 26.94
C ALA A 26 -20.13 -10.14 27.95
N ILE A 27 -18.82 -10.33 28.15
CA ILE A 27 -18.00 -9.44 29.00
C ILE A 27 -17.52 -8.25 28.16
N VAL A 28 -16.89 -8.51 27.01
CA VAL A 28 -16.29 -7.48 26.14
C VAL A 28 -17.35 -6.52 25.59
N SER A 29 -18.51 -7.03 25.18
CA SER A 29 -19.59 -6.21 24.64
C SER A 29 -20.02 -5.10 25.60
N LYS A 30 -19.96 -5.31 26.93
CA LYS A 30 -20.31 -4.27 27.91
C LYS A 30 -19.40 -3.04 27.87
N TRP A 31 -18.19 -3.18 27.34
CA TRP A 31 -17.21 -2.10 27.19
C TRP A 31 -17.29 -1.38 25.85
N LEU A 32 -18.05 -1.91 24.88
CA LEU A 32 -18.24 -1.30 23.56
C LEU A 32 -19.51 -0.43 23.55
N ASP A 33 -19.51 0.65 22.77
CA ASP A 33 -20.73 1.43 22.51
C ASP A 33 -21.81 0.55 21.82
N PRO A 34 -23.11 0.75 22.09
CA PRO A 34 -24.18 0.00 21.43
C PRO A 34 -24.08 -0.04 19.90
N THR A 35 -23.62 1.05 19.27
CA THR A 35 -23.49 1.16 17.81
C THR A 35 -22.48 0.14 17.26
N ILE A 36 -21.33 -0.01 17.91
CA ILE A 36 -20.29 -0.98 17.50
C ILE A 36 -20.71 -2.42 17.79
N ARG A 37 -21.49 -2.65 18.86
CA ARG A 37 -22.02 -3.99 19.14
C ARG A 37 -22.90 -4.49 18.01
N ASP A 38 -23.70 -3.60 17.43
CA ASP A 38 -24.63 -3.95 16.35
C ASP A 38 -23.90 -4.23 15.03
N GLU A 39 -22.69 -3.70 14.83
CA GLU A 39 -21.83 -3.96 13.67
C GLU A 39 -21.15 -5.33 13.69
N ILE A 40 -21.06 -5.98 14.86
CA ILE A 40 -20.39 -7.27 15.03
C ILE A 40 -21.40 -8.42 14.86
N LYS A 41 -21.17 -9.27 13.84
CA LYS A 41 -22.02 -10.40 13.47
C LYS A 41 -21.29 -11.72 13.69
N PHE A 42 -21.99 -12.69 14.27
CA PHE A 42 -21.51 -14.05 14.42
C PHE A 42 -22.17 -14.94 13.39
N VAL A 43 -21.37 -15.65 12.60
CA VAL A 43 -21.84 -16.59 11.58
C VAL A 43 -21.23 -17.97 11.83
N ARG A 44 -22.01 -19.03 11.62
CA ARG A 44 -21.61 -20.40 11.98
C ARG A 44 -20.90 -21.13 10.86
N ASN A 45 -21.22 -20.80 9.61
CA ASN A 45 -20.73 -21.50 8.42
C ASN A 45 -20.67 -20.54 7.22
N GLU A 46 -20.15 -21.02 6.11
CA GLU A 46 -19.95 -20.21 4.91
C GLU A 46 -21.28 -19.84 4.24
N VAL A 47 -22.35 -20.61 4.45
CA VAL A 47 -23.70 -20.32 3.94
C VAL A 47 -24.29 -19.09 4.61
N GLU A 48 -24.10 -18.93 5.92
CA GLU A 48 -24.48 -17.72 6.64
C GLU A 48 -23.58 -16.53 6.25
N LEU A 49 -22.28 -16.76 6.02
CA LEU A 49 -21.36 -15.73 5.54
C LEU A 49 -21.77 -15.18 4.16
N ALA A 50 -22.33 -16.04 3.29
CA ALA A 50 -22.78 -15.67 1.95
C ALA A 50 -23.92 -14.63 1.93
N GLN A 51 -24.58 -14.41 3.07
CA GLN A 51 -25.58 -13.34 3.22
C GLN A 51 -24.95 -11.94 3.28
N TYR A 52 -23.65 -11.87 3.60
CA TYR A 52 -22.92 -10.61 3.80
C TYR A 52 -21.86 -10.36 2.73
N ILE A 53 -21.22 -11.42 2.22
CA ILE A 53 -20.14 -11.35 1.26
C ILE A 53 -20.43 -12.30 0.11
N ASP A 54 -20.21 -11.86 -1.13
CA ASP A 54 -20.36 -12.70 -2.33
C ASP A 54 -19.45 -13.95 -2.23
N PRO A 55 -20.00 -15.18 -2.36
CA PRO A 55 -19.23 -16.42 -2.31
C PRO A 55 -18.06 -16.51 -3.31
N SER A 56 -18.12 -15.77 -4.43
CA SER A 56 -17.00 -15.68 -5.39
C SER A 56 -15.74 -15.04 -4.81
N GLY A 57 -15.88 -14.28 -3.72
CA GLY A 57 -14.78 -13.70 -2.96
C GLY A 57 -14.20 -14.64 -1.90
N PHE A 58 -14.79 -15.81 -1.68
CA PHE A 58 -14.35 -16.70 -0.60
C PHE A 58 -13.00 -17.34 -0.95
N PRO A 59 -12.07 -17.41 0.02
CA PRO A 59 -10.84 -18.16 -0.13
C PRO A 59 -11.11 -19.67 -0.09
N LYS A 60 -10.20 -20.48 -0.65
CA LYS A 60 -10.33 -21.95 -0.71
C LYS A 60 -10.58 -22.61 0.64
N ARG A 61 -9.96 -22.13 1.73
CA ARG A 61 -10.23 -22.64 3.10
C ARG A 61 -11.68 -22.47 3.56
N LEU A 62 -12.44 -21.58 2.91
CA LEU A 62 -13.87 -21.33 3.16
C LEU A 62 -14.73 -21.86 1.99
N ASN A 63 -14.30 -22.96 1.35
CA ASN A 63 -14.98 -23.59 0.23
C ASN A 63 -15.23 -22.64 -0.97
N GLY A 64 -14.43 -21.59 -1.10
CA GLY A 64 -14.51 -20.64 -2.20
C GLY A 64 -13.55 -20.91 -3.35
N THR A 65 -13.51 -19.97 -4.30
CA THR A 65 -12.65 -20.07 -5.50
C THR A 65 -11.34 -19.28 -5.38
N GLN A 66 -11.28 -18.28 -4.50
CA GLN A 66 -10.08 -17.44 -4.37
C GLN A 66 -8.94 -18.22 -3.71
N PRO A 67 -7.67 -17.98 -4.10
CA PRO A 67 -6.55 -18.57 -3.40
C PRO A 67 -6.53 -18.14 -1.93
N ASP A 68 -6.09 -19.05 -1.06
CA ASP A 68 -5.82 -18.69 0.33
C ASP A 68 -4.66 -17.69 0.40
N PHE A 69 -4.80 -16.68 1.26
CA PHE A 69 -3.72 -15.75 1.52
C PHE A 69 -2.59 -16.47 2.28
N GLU A 70 -1.41 -16.50 1.66
CA GLU A 70 -0.17 -16.97 2.26
C GLU A 70 0.87 -15.85 2.18
N TYR A 71 1.39 -15.44 3.33
CA TYR A 71 2.37 -14.37 3.36
C TYR A 71 3.77 -14.89 2.99
N ILE A 72 4.32 -14.36 1.90
CA ILE A 72 5.70 -14.63 1.48
C ILE A 72 6.64 -13.57 2.09
N PRO A 73 7.55 -13.97 2.99
CA PRO A 73 8.53 -13.06 3.59
C PRO A 73 9.60 -12.62 2.58
N PRO A 74 10.39 -11.58 2.90
CA PRO A 74 11.58 -11.21 2.11
C PRO A 74 12.55 -12.38 1.94
N THR A 75 13.14 -12.51 0.75
CA THR A 75 14.23 -13.46 0.47
C THR A 75 15.59 -12.87 0.89
N ALA A 76 16.63 -13.70 0.96
CA ALA A 76 17.99 -13.22 1.23
C ALA A 76 18.48 -12.22 0.15
N ASP A 77 18.04 -12.40 -1.09
CA ASP A 77 18.34 -11.49 -2.20
C ASP A 77 17.64 -10.13 -2.01
N ASP A 78 16.37 -10.13 -1.59
CA ASP A 78 15.65 -8.90 -1.24
C ASP A 78 16.34 -8.16 -0.09
N GLU A 79 16.79 -8.87 0.95
CA GLU A 79 17.50 -8.29 2.09
C GLU A 79 18.83 -7.64 1.66
N SER A 80 19.59 -8.35 0.81
CA SER A 80 20.87 -7.85 0.26
C SER A 80 20.65 -6.60 -0.60
N MET A 81 19.61 -6.61 -1.43
CA MET A 81 19.22 -5.47 -2.26
C MET A 81 18.86 -4.25 -1.43
N ILE A 82 18.00 -4.43 -0.42
CA ILE A 82 17.59 -3.37 0.50
C ILE A 82 18.79 -2.82 1.26
N ALA A 83 19.71 -3.67 1.69
CA ALA A 83 20.92 -3.25 2.38
C ALA A 83 21.81 -2.36 1.48
N ALA A 84 22.03 -2.76 0.23
CA ALA A 84 22.82 -1.97 -0.72
C ALA A 84 22.17 -0.61 -1.03
N ILE A 85 20.86 -0.59 -1.30
CA ILE A 85 20.13 0.66 -1.59
C ILE A 85 20.16 1.61 -0.37
N ARG A 86 20.04 1.07 0.85
CA ARG A 86 20.12 1.88 2.07
C ARG A 86 21.50 2.44 2.35
N ALA A 87 22.56 1.75 1.90
CA ALA A 87 23.93 2.22 2.03
C ALA A 87 24.22 3.41 1.09
N ASP A 88 23.49 3.56 -0.01
CA ASP A 88 23.62 4.68 -0.94
C ASP A 88 22.91 5.95 -0.43
N VAL A 89 23.54 6.60 0.54
CA VAL A 89 23.05 7.85 1.14
C VAL A 89 23.06 9.01 0.12
N GLN A 90 24.03 9.04 -0.78
CA GLN A 90 24.18 10.13 -1.75
C GLN A 90 23.15 10.03 -2.87
N GLY A 91 22.94 8.84 -3.43
CA GLY A 91 21.91 8.59 -4.44
C GLY A 91 20.51 8.91 -3.89
N LYS A 92 20.23 8.53 -2.64
CA LYS A 92 19.00 8.92 -1.95
C LYS A 92 18.85 10.45 -1.85
N ALA A 93 19.88 11.16 -1.41
CA ALA A 93 19.83 12.62 -1.26
C ALA A 93 19.59 13.32 -2.61
N ASN A 94 20.24 12.83 -3.67
CA ASN A 94 20.06 13.33 -5.04
C ASN A 94 18.63 13.07 -5.53
N ALA A 95 18.13 11.84 -5.42
CA ALA A 95 16.77 11.48 -5.83
C ALA A 95 15.71 12.30 -5.07
N GLN A 96 15.92 12.53 -3.77
CA GLN A 96 15.05 13.35 -2.94
C GLN A 96 15.03 14.81 -3.41
N THR A 97 16.19 15.37 -3.75
CA THR A 97 16.30 16.75 -4.26
C THR A 97 15.57 16.90 -5.59
N VAL A 98 15.81 15.98 -6.53
CA VAL A 98 15.14 15.98 -7.85
C VAL A 98 13.62 15.89 -7.70
N HIS A 99 13.13 15.02 -6.81
CA HIS A 99 11.70 14.91 -6.52
C HIS A 99 11.13 16.20 -5.92
N GLN A 100 11.82 16.82 -4.97
CA GLN A 100 11.39 18.09 -4.36
C GLN A 100 11.31 19.23 -5.37
N GLU A 101 12.28 19.33 -6.28
CA GLU A 101 12.29 20.32 -7.35
C GLU A 101 11.14 20.09 -8.34
N ALA A 102 10.93 18.85 -8.77
CA ALA A 102 9.80 18.49 -9.64
C ALA A 102 8.45 18.77 -8.98
N ALA A 103 8.30 18.47 -7.69
CA ALA A 103 7.10 18.75 -6.93
C ALA A 103 6.83 20.26 -6.83
N ARG A 104 7.88 21.05 -6.59
CA ARG A 104 7.78 22.52 -6.53
C ARG A 104 7.43 23.12 -7.89
N HIS A 105 7.99 22.60 -8.97
CA HIS A 105 7.63 23.01 -10.33
C HIS A 105 6.16 22.71 -10.63
N TYR A 106 5.70 21.47 -10.41
CA TYR A 106 4.31 21.08 -10.61
C TYR A 106 3.33 21.91 -9.77
N LEU A 107 3.67 22.19 -8.51
CA LEU A 107 2.87 23.05 -7.64
C LEU A 107 2.78 24.48 -8.20
N ASN A 108 3.89 25.07 -8.64
CA ASN A 108 3.90 26.41 -9.22
C ASN A 108 2.99 26.50 -10.45
N VAL A 109 3.13 25.55 -11.39
CA VAL A 109 2.29 25.50 -12.60
C VAL A 109 0.81 25.30 -12.24
N THR A 110 0.52 24.46 -11.24
CA THR A 110 -0.85 24.23 -10.77
C THR A 110 -1.45 25.47 -10.11
N VAL A 111 -0.66 26.24 -9.34
CA VAL A 111 -1.10 27.52 -8.76
C VAL A 111 -1.37 28.55 -9.85
N ARG A 112 -0.54 28.62 -10.90
CA ARG A 112 -0.79 29.48 -12.08
C ARG A 112 -2.09 29.07 -12.77
N TRP A 113 -2.28 27.77 -13.00
CA TRP A 113 -3.51 27.23 -13.61
C TRP A 113 -4.77 27.50 -12.77
N ALA A 114 -4.66 27.49 -11.45
CA ALA A 114 -5.79 27.80 -10.57
C ALA A 114 -6.14 29.30 -10.53
N ARG A 115 -5.21 30.19 -10.90
CA ARG A 115 -5.38 31.65 -10.87
C ARG A 115 -5.76 32.23 -12.23
N ASP A 116 -5.09 31.77 -13.28
CA ASP A 116 -5.26 32.23 -14.65
C ASP A 116 -6.11 31.21 -15.42
N ASP A 117 -7.15 31.69 -16.09
CA ASP A 117 -8.08 30.84 -16.83
C ASP A 117 -7.36 29.99 -17.90
N THR A 118 -7.95 28.83 -18.13
CA THR A 118 -7.45 27.54 -18.61
C THR A 118 -6.81 27.57 -20.01
N SER A 119 -5.67 28.23 -20.17
CA SER A 119 -4.95 28.23 -21.46
C SER A 119 -4.41 26.83 -21.80
N SER A 120 -4.55 26.44 -23.07
CA SER A 120 -4.12 25.12 -23.57
C SER A 120 -2.63 24.85 -23.35
N ASN A 121 -1.80 25.88 -23.46
CA ASN A 121 -0.35 25.79 -23.20
C ASN A 121 -0.05 25.49 -21.73
N LEU A 122 -0.79 26.11 -20.80
CA LEU A 122 -0.59 25.89 -19.37
C LEU A 122 -1.07 24.49 -18.92
N LEU A 123 -2.13 23.98 -19.54
CA LEU A 123 -2.55 22.58 -19.36
C LEU A 123 -1.48 21.60 -19.84
N ALA A 124 -0.86 21.86 -20.99
CA ALA A 124 0.24 21.04 -21.50
C ALA A 124 1.48 21.10 -20.60
N GLU A 125 1.88 22.29 -20.14
CA GLU A 125 2.96 22.50 -19.18
C GLU A 125 2.69 21.72 -17.88
N ARG A 126 1.46 21.79 -17.35
CA ARG A 126 1.06 21.05 -16.15
C ARG A 126 1.12 19.54 -16.34
N ALA A 127 0.69 19.03 -17.48
CA ALA A 127 0.75 17.60 -17.78
C ALA A 127 2.20 17.10 -17.88
N MET A 128 3.09 17.90 -18.49
CA MET A 128 4.52 17.59 -18.53
C MET A 128 5.15 17.61 -17.13
N ALA A 129 4.85 18.63 -16.32
CA ALA A 129 5.33 18.73 -14.94
C ALA A 129 4.83 17.55 -14.08
N ALA A 130 3.59 17.10 -14.27
CA ALA A 130 3.05 15.91 -13.60
C ALA A 130 3.83 14.63 -13.99
N LYS A 131 4.19 14.48 -15.26
CA LYS A 131 5.01 13.36 -15.74
C LYS A 131 6.42 13.41 -15.14
N GLN A 132 7.04 14.58 -15.08
CA GLN A 132 8.36 14.76 -14.46
C GLN A 132 8.33 14.41 -12.97
N LEU A 133 7.30 14.85 -12.24
CA LEU A 133 7.10 14.49 -10.84
C LEU A 133 6.96 12.98 -10.65
N ARG A 134 6.15 12.31 -11.49
CA ARG A 134 6.03 10.84 -11.46
C ARG A 134 7.38 10.16 -11.66
N ASN A 135 8.12 10.53 -12.70
CA ASN A 135 9.42 9.92 -13.00
C ASN A 135 10.42 10.15 -11.85
N ALA A 136 10.43 11.35 -11.25
CA ALA A 136 11.27 11.66 -10.10
C ALA A 136 10.84 10.90 -8.84
N PHE A 137 9.56 10.57 -8.71
CA PHE A 137 9.07 9.72 -7.63
C PHE A 137 9.50 8.26 -7.84
N GLU A 138 9.41 7.73 -9.06
CA GLU A 138 9.85 6.37 -9.40
C GLU A 138 11.35 6.15 -9.09
N THR A 139 12.20 7.16 -9.29
CA THR A 139 13.62 7.07 -8.90
C THR A 139 13.85 7.17 -7.39
N LEU A 140 12.94 7.81 -6.65
CA LEU A 140 13.04 7.95 -5.19
C LEU A 140 12.49 6.72 -4.45
N VAL A 141 11.45 6.08 -4.99
CA VAL A 141 10.72 4.96 -4.36
C VAL A 141 11.63 3.86 -3.81
N PRO A 142 12.65 3.37 -4.54
CA PRO A 142 13.55 2.33 -4.04
C PRO A 142 14.29 2.70 -2.75
N TYR A 143 14.56 3.99 -2.52
CA TYR A 143 15.28 4.47 -1.34
C TYR A 143 14.40 4.69 -0.10
N ILE A 144 13.08 4.85 -0.29
CA ILE A 144 12.12 5.17 0.78
C ILE A 144 11.17 4.00 1.10
N SER A 145 11.11 3.00 0.22
CA SER A 145 10.20 1.85 0.31
C SER A 145 10.96 0.55 0.01
N THR A 146 10.34 -0.57 0.35
CA THR A 146 10.86 -1.91 0.02
C THR A 146 9.87 -2.65 -0.86
N ARG A 147 10.32 -3.68 -1.57
CA ARG A 147 9.42 -4.62 -2.26
C ARG A 147 8.38 -5.17 -1.28
N THR A 148 7.12 -5.04 -1.66
CA THR A 148 5.98 -5.55 -0.89
C THR A 148 5.72 -7.02 -1.22
N HIS A 149 4.84 -7.68 -0.46
CA HIS A 149 4.36 -9.01 -0.78
C HIS A 149 3.85 -9.13 -2.24
N TYR A 150 3.17 -8.09 -2.74
CA TYR A 150 2.64 -8.06 -4.12
C TYR A 150 3.71 -8.09 -5.21
N HIS A 151 4.91 -7.60 -4.93
CA HIS A 151 6.05 -7.72 -5.86
C HIS A 151 6.56 -9.16 -5.89
N ARG A 152 6.56 -9.85 -4.74
CA ARG A 152 7.07 -11.23 -4.62
C ARG A 152 6.14 -12.26 -5.25
N ILE A 153 4.82 -12.03 -5.19
CA ILE A 153 3.84 -12.87 -5.89
C ILE A 153 3.64 -12.47 -7.36
N GLU A 154 4.49 -11.57 -7.88
CA GLU A 154 4.45 -11.05 -9.26
C GLU A 154 3.12 -10.40 -9.68
N ALA A 155 2.27 -10.03 -8.70
CA ALA A 155 1.05 -9.27 -8.94
C ALA A 155 1.36 -7.84 -9.40
N ILE A 156 2.49 -7.28 -8.92
CA ILE A 156 3.06 -6.02 -9.37
C ILE A 156 4.40 -6.31 -10.04
N LYS A 157 4.53 -5.91 -11.31
CA LYS A 157 5.73 -6.12 -12.13
C LYS A 157 6.44 -4.78 -12.33
N GLU A 158 7.06 -4.29 -11.26
CA GLU A 158 7.84 -3.06 -11.27
C GLU A 158 9.34 -3.37 -11.17
N GLN A 159 10.10 -2.93 -12.17
CA GLN A 159 11.53 -3.19 -12.25
C GLN A 159 12.38 -2.15 -11.50
N ILE A 160 11.77 -1.06 -11.02
CA ILE A 160 12.45 0.11 -10.40
C ILE A 160 13.43 -0.27 -9.29
N PHE A 161 13.09 -1.27 -8.47
CA PHE A 161 13.95 -1.75 -7.38
C PHE A 161 15.18 -2.50 -7.93
N GLN A 162 14.98 -3.33 -8.95
CA GLN A 162 16.08 -4.07 -9.58
C GLN A 162 17.00 -3.11 -10.33
N ASP A 163 16.42 -2.19 -11.11
CA ASP A 163 17.18 -1.23 -11.91
C ASP A 163 18.07 -0.34 -11.03
N THR A 164 17.54 0.10 -9.88
CA THR A 164 18.31 0.91 -8.91
C THR A 164 19.43 0.08 -8.29
N TYR A 165 19.15 -1.17 -7.91
CA TYR A 165 20.18 -2.05 -7.35
C TYR A 165 21.30 -2.32 -8.35
N ASP A 166 20.96 -2.64 -9.60
CA ASP A 166 21.93 -2.90 -10.65
C ASP A 166 22.80 -1.66 -10.95
N GLN A 167 22.20 -0.47 -10.93
CA GLN A 167 22.93 0.80 -11.06
C GLN A 167 23.95 1.01 -9.92
N ILE A 168 23.56 0.73 -8.68
CA ILE A 168 24.45 0.84 -7.51
C ILE A 168 25.59 -0.18 -7.62
N CYS A 169 25.28 -1.44 -7.94
CA CYS A 169 26.29 -2.49 -8.12
C CYS A 169 27.29 -2.15 -9.23
N ALA A 170 26.81 -1.62 -10.36
CA ALA A 170 27.67 -1.18 -11.46
C ALA A 170 28.56 0.01 -11.06
N SER A 171 28.05 0.96 -10.27
CA SER A 171 28.85 2.08 -9.75
C SER A 171 29.98 1.60 -8.85
N ILE A 172 29.71 0.64 -7.95
CA ILE A 172 30.73 0.07 -7.06
C ILE A 172 31.82 -0.65 -7.87
N ALA A 173 31.44 -1.44 -8.89
CA ALA A 173 32.38 -2.18 -9.72
C ALA A 173 33.35 -1.29 -10.53
N ASN A 174 32.92 -0.08 -10.89
CA ASN A 174 33.76 0.88 -11.64
C ASN A 174 34.75 1.66 -10.75
N HIS A 175 34.66 1.54 -9.43
CA HIS A 175 35.52 2.22 -8.45
C HIS A 175 36.54 1.28 -7.77
N ILE A 176 36.60 0.01 -8.20
CA ILE A 176 37.59 -1.00 -7.79
C ILE A 176 38.60 -1.17 -8.93
#